data_AF-A0AAE6JGW9-F1
#
_entry.id   AF-A0AAE6JGW9-F1
#
_cell.length_a   1.000
_cell.length_b   1.000
_cell.length_c   1.000
_cell.angle_alpha   90.00
_cell.angle_beta   90.00
_cell.angle_gamma   90.00
#
_symmetry.space_group_name_H-M   'P 1'
#
loop_
_entity.id
_entity.type
_entity.pdbx_description
1 polymer ?
#
loop_
_entity_poly.entity_id
_entity_poly.type
_entity_poly.pdbx_seq_one_letter_code
_entity_poly.pdbx_strand_id
1 'polypeptide(L)'
;MKYVLSLFLLLLILSCNDTRQQNEKNILGNWVKVKNPTTANKNIVLEAPYFDKAGFSFYKNGTFENKTSYLRRTDSTTINLGGGSKYRINADSLYLLNPNSNKWEAHLLTKLTPDTLQFDLWDNKLATFKHYKPGSHKNPTFEKIVLSTSGCYGSCPIMSIILNDDGTILFKGLEYTGKKGMFEGKITKEKFQQLQANFSKADIASLKDRYNGSWSDDETISTTFIRKGRIYKTIDDYGRSAPFEFTWAYIPVRYLYQQLTLTKMSILPFISPRFNKIRGSSFRKGKNIAELTESEAFLLSDYLRNGKVTDTTFSQRFNLLIEYSDLPRDTITTDGRFFTFKIKDKSQTIDIGFNFYDVNAQQWKWRKIDDYD
;
A
#
# COMPACT_ATOMS: atom_id res chain seq x y z
N MET A 1 5.36 18.54 61.46
CA MET A 1 5.97 18.63 60.11
C MET A 1 6.27 17.27 59.48
N LYS A 2 6.95 16.31 60.14
CA LYS A 2 7.24 14.96 59.58
C LYS A 2 5.98 14.19 59.11
N TYR A 3 4.91 14.16 59.92
CA TYR A 3 3.67 13.46 59.57
C TYR A 3 2.87 14.10 58.43
N VAL A 4 2.94 15.43 58.27
CA VAL A 4 2.30 16.15 57.16
C VAL A 4 3.04 15.86 55.84
N LEU A 5 4.38 15.80 55.89
CA LEU A 5 5.19 15.43 54.73
C LEU A 5 4.94 13.97 54.31
N SER A 6 4.83 13.05 55.26
CA SER A 6 4.51 11.64 55.00
C SER A 6 3.09 11.44 54.44
N LEU A 7 2.10 12.18 54.95
CA LEU A 7 0.72 12.14 54.45
C LEU A 7 0.63 12.70 53.01
N PHE A 8 1.35 13.80 52.73
CA PHE A 8 1.42 14.38 51.40
C PHE A 8 2.11 13.43 50.39
N LEU A 9 3.19 12.76 50.81
CA LEU A 9 3.87 11.77 49.98
C LEU A 9 2.97 10.56 49.67
N LEU A 10 2.18 10.10 50.64
CA LEU A 10 1.23 9.01 50.45
C LEU A 10 0.10 9.38 49.47
N LEU A 11 -0.45 10.60 49.58
CA LEU A 11 -1.48 11.11 48.67
C LEU A 11 -0.96 11.25 47.23
N LEU A 12 0.29 11.68 47.05
CA LEU A 12 0.93 11.73 45.73
C LEU A 12 1.09 10.34 45.11
N ILE A 13 1.50 9.34 45.90
CA ILE A 13 1.68 7.96 45.43
C ILE A 13 0.33 7.35 45.01
N LEU A 14 -0.74 7.59 45.78
CA LEU A 14 -2.09 7.11 45.46
C LEU A 14 -2.62 7.75 44.17
N SER A 15 -2.50 9.08 44.03
CA SER A 15 -2.93 9.80 42.82
C SER A 15 -2.20 9.34 41.55
N CYS A 16 -0.89 9.06 41.66
CA CYS A 16 -0.09 8.54 40.54
C CYS A 16 -0.52 7.12 40.14
N ASN A 17 -0.88 6.28 41.12
CA ASN A 17 -1.35 4.92 40.86
C ASN A 17 -2.70 4.89 40.14
N ASP A 18 -3.65 5.73 40.58
CA ASP A 18 -4.97 5.83 39.95
C ASP A 18 -4.88 6.34 38.51
N THR A 19 -4.05 7.37 38.28
CA THR A 19 -3.81 7.92 36.93
C THR A 19 -3.19 6.87 36.02
N ARG A 20 -2.22 6.10 36.51
CA ARG A 20 -1.59 5.02 35.76
C ARG A 20 -2.61 3.94 35.36
N GLN A 21 -3.41 3.46 36.30
CA GLN A 21 -4.43 2.44 36.01
C GLN A 21 -5.46 2.93 34.98
N GLN A 22 -5.87 4.20 35.10
CA GLN A 22 -6.77 4.84 34.14
C GLN A 22 -6.14 4.94 32.74
N ASN A 23 -4.86 5.30 32.66
CA ASN A 23 -4.11 5.37 31.40
C ASN A 23 -3.95 3.99 30.75
N GLU A 24 -3.62 2.95 31.52
CA GLU A 24 -3.52 1.56 31.05
C GLU A 24 -4.85 1.08 30.42
N LYS A 25 -5.98 1.55 30.95
CA LYS A 25 -7.31 1.30 30.36
C LYS A 25 -7.58 2.16 29.11
N ASN A 26 -7.31 3.46 29.20
CA ASN A 26 -7.67 4.43 28.15
C ASN A 26 -6.82 4.29 26.89
N ILE A 27 -5.56 3.85 26.97
CA ILE A 27 -4.67 3.75 25.81
C ILE A 27 -5.11 2.70 24.79
N LEU A 28 -5.86 1.70 25.22
CA LEU A 28 -6.24 0.55 24.40
C LEU A 28 -7.14 0.97 23.23
N GLY A 29 -6.99 0.27 22.10
CA GLY A 29 -7.81 0.50 20.90
C GLY A 29 -7.03 1.17 19.79
N ASN A 30 -7.76 1.73 18.82
CA ASN A 30 -7.17 2.33 17.63
C ASN A 30 -7.20 3.85 17.73
N TRP A 31 -6.17 4.49 17.21
CA TRP A 31 -5.95 5.91 17.29
C TRP A 31 -5.54 6.43 15.93
N VAL A 32 -6.22 7.48 15.46
CA VAL A 32 -5.88 8.15 14.21
C VAL A 32 -5.43 9.58 14.51
N LYS A 33 -4.33 10.01 13.91
CA LYS A 33 -3.83 11.37 14.06
C LYS A 33 -4.85 12.33 13.46
N VAL A 34 -5.13 13.42 14.18
CA VAL A 34 -5.96 14.52 13.69
C VAL A 34 -5.12 15.78 13.63
N LYS A 35 -5.45 16.69 12.72
CA LYS A 35 -4.82 18.01 12.71
C LYS A 35 -5.18 18.73 14.02
N ASN A 36 -4.19 19.28 14.70
CA ASN A 36 -4.45 20.16 15.83
C ASN A 36 -5.22 21.39 15.30
N PRO A 37 -6.27 21.87 15.99
CA PRO A 37 -6.89 23.13 15.63
C PRO A 37 -5.82 24.22 15.68
N THR A 38 -5.57 24.89 14.56
CA THR A 38 -4.60 25.98 14.47
C THR A 38 -5.04 27.14 15.35
N THR A 39 -4.24 27.49 16.36
CA THR A 39 -4.18 28.88 16.81
C THR A 39 -3.63 29.69 15.64
N ALA A 40 -4.45 30.58 15.09
CA ALA A 40 -4.04 31.48 14.04
C ALA A 40 -2.93 32.41 14.56
N ASN A 41 -1.74 32.40 13.95
CA ASN A 41 -1.05 33.65 13.65
C ASN A 41 0.04 33.53 12.57
N LYS A 42 0.19 34.67 11.89
CA LYS A 42 0.92 34.95 10.66
C LYS A 42 2.45 34.95 10.87
N ASN A 43 3.14 34.22 10.00
CA ASN A 43 4.39 34.55 9.28
C ASN A 43 5.18 33.26 8.97
N ILE A 44 5.00 32.80 7.72
CA ILE A 44 5.80 31.93 6.80
C ILE A 44 7.04 31.23 7.44
N VAL A 45 7.35 29.92 7.26
CA VAL A 45 7.66 29.20 6.01
C VAL A 45 7.83 27.67 6.25
N LEU A 46 7.33 26.85 5.30
CA LEU A 46 7.64 25.45 4.87
C LEU A 46 7.66 24.31 5.92
N GLU A 47 7.28 23.07 5.66
CA GLU A 47 6.44 22.31 4.72
C GLU A 47 6.46 20.89 5.31
N ALA A 48 5.34 20.16 5.35
CA ALA A 48 5.33 18.83 5.94
C ALA A 48 5.54 17.73 4.89
N PRO A 49 6.55 16.86 5.08
CA PRO A 49 6.43 15.45 4.74
C PRO A 49 6.54 14.63 6.05
N TYR A 50 5.81 13.55 6.34
CA TYR A 50 5.37 12.51 5.42
C TYR A 50 4.30 11.55 6.02
N PHE A 51 3.56 11.92 7.08
CA PHE A 51 2.46 11.09 7.60
C PHE A 51 1.34 11.93 8.27
N ASP A 52 0.54 12.63 7.45
CA ASP A 52 -0.72 13.24 7.90
C ASP A 52 -1.76 12.19 8.35
N LYS A 53 -1.50 10.91 8.09
CA LYS A 53 -2.36 9.75 8.40
C LYS A 53 -1.69 8.78 9.37
N ALA A 54 -0.88 9.26 10.31
CA ALA A 54 -0.32 8.42 11.35
C ALA A 54 -1.43 7.78 12.21
N GLY A 55 -1.16 6.59 12.74
CA GLY A 55 -2.10 5.92 13.64
C GLY A 55 -1.47 4.76 14.39
N PHE A 56 -2.10 4.40 15.49
CA PHE A 56 -1.66 3.33 16.37
C PHE A 56 -2.82 2.40 16.74
N SER A 57 -2.51 1.13 16.98
CA SER A 57 -3.39 0.22 17.73
C SER A 57 -2.64 -0.28 18.96
N PHE A 58 -3.20 -0.11 20.16
CA PHE A 58 -2.61 -0.62 21.41
C PHE A 58 -3.39 -1.82 21.94
N TYR A 59 -2.66 -2.83 22.41
CA TYR A 59 -3.21 -4.12 22.83
C TYR A 59 -2.88 -4.42 24.31
N LYS A 60 -3.78 -5.15 24.99
CA LYS A 60 -3.66 -5.46 26.44
C LYS A 60 -2.39 -6.21 26.83
N ASN A 61 -1.76 -6.92 25.91
CA ASN A 61 -0.52 -7.67 26.15
C ASN A 61 0.74 -6.78 26.11
N GLY A 62 0.61 -5.46 26.10
CA GLY A 62 1.74 -4.52 26.08
C GLY A 62 2.39 -4.39 24.69
N THR A 63 1.72 -4.81 23.62
CA THR A 63 2.17 -4.55 22.25
C THR A 63 1.32 -3.49 21.58
N PHE A 64 1.90 -2.85 20.58
CA PHE A 64 1.19 -1.89 19.73
C PHE A 64 1.56 -2.10 18.27
N GLU A 65 0.74 -1.55 17.38
CA GLU A 65 1.00 -1.49 15.94
C GLU A 65 0.99 -0.04 15.48
N ASN A 66 2.13 0.43 14.96
CA ASN A 66 2.24 1.64 14.17
C ASN A 66 1.72 1.38 12.74
N LYS A 67 0.63 2.05 12.36
CA LYS A 67 -0.04 1.85 11.07
C LYS A 67 0.76 2.31 9.86
N THR A 68 1.78 3.14 10.06
CA THR A 68 2.67 3.60 8.98
C THR A 68 3.91 2.75 8.82
N SER A 69 4.10 1.73 9.68
CA SER A 69 5.31 0.94 9.83
C SER A 69 6.57 1.75 10.22
N TYR A 70 7.58 1.04 10.73
CA TYR A 70 8.93 1.57 10.93
C TYR A 70 9.75 1.30 9.68
N LEU A 71 10.21 2.36 9.02
CA LEU A 71 11.00 2.27 7.79
C LEU A 71 12.44 2.71 8.07
N ARG A 72 13.41 1.92 7.61
CA ARG A 72 14.82 2.29 7.56
C ARG A 72 15.23 2.49 6.11
N ARG A 73 15.62 3.71 5.75
CA ARG A 73 16.14 4.01 4.42
C ARG A 73 17.62 3.65 4.33
N THR A 74 18.02 3.07 3.20
CA THR A 74 19.41 2.92 2.77
C THR A 74 19.55 3.58 1.39
N ASP A 75 20.78 3.71 0.90
CA ASP A 75 21.06 4.32 -0.42
C ASP A 75 20.38 3.56 -1.58
N SER A 76 20.08 2.28 -1.39
CA SER A 76 19.58 1.39 -2.46
C SER A 76 18.15 0.86 -2.24
N THR A 77 17.59 0.94 -1.04
CA THR A 77 16.25 0.40 -0.74
C THR A 77 15.66 1.00 0.54
N THR A 78 14.35 0.88 0.69
CA THR A 78 13.69 1.07 2.00
C THR A 78 13.44 -0.29 2.65
N ILE A 79 13.92 -0.48 3.87
CA ILE A 79 13.69 -1.67 4.69
C ILE A 79 12.49 -1.41 5.61
N ASN A 80 11.48 -2.28 5.56
CA ASN A 80 10.34 -2.23 6.46
C ASN A 80 10.60 -3.15 7.67
N LEU A 81 10.71 -2.56 8.85
CA LEU A 81 10.91 -3.24 10.13
C LEU A 81 9.59 -3.70 10.77
N GLY A 82 8.46 -3.48 10.08
CA GLY A 82 7.11 -3.78 10.54
C GLY A 82 6.49 -2.63 11.35
N GLY A 83 5.20 -2.75 11.63
CA GLY A 83 4.47 -1.81 12.50
C GLY A 83 4.40 -2.26 13.97
N GLY A 84 4.59 -3.55 14.23
CA GLY A 84 4.41 -4.13 15.57
C GLY A 84 5.61 -3.91 16.48
N SER A 85 5.38 -3.45 17.72
CA SER A 85 6.41 -3.38 18.76
C SER A 85 5.78 -3.40 20.17
N LYS A 86 6.57 -3.15 21.21
CA LYS A 86 6.15 -3.12 22.62
C LYS A 86 5.95 -1.69 23.11
N TYR A 87 4.95 -1.48 23.96
CA TYR A 87 4.75 -0.20 24.65
C TYR A 87 4.69 -0.39 26.17
N ARG A 88 4.93 0.71 26.90
CA ARG A 88 4.65 0.84 28.33
C ARG A 88 4.00 2.19 28.56
N ILE A 89 3.18 2.30 29.59
CA ILE A 89 2.52 3.55 29.94
C ILE A 89 2.52 3.76 31.44
N ASN A 90 2.83 4.97 31.86
CA ASN A 90 2.81 5.42 33.25
C ASN A 90 1.78 6.55 33.42
N ALA A 91 1.81 7.24 34.56
CA ALA A 91 0.90 8.35 34.85
C ALA A 91 1.05 9.51 33.86
N ASP A 92 2.28 9.83 33.46
CA ASP A 92 2.62 11.00 32.65
C ASP A 92 3.34 10.67 31.33
N SER A 93 3.65 9.40 31.07
CA SER A 93 4.57 9.04 29.98
C SER A 93 4.10 7.81 29.21
N LEU A 94 4.21 7.87 27.89
CA LEU A 94 4.07 6.77 26.94
C LEU A 94 5.46 6.38 26.43
N TYR A 95 5.82 5.11 26.54
CA TYR A 95 7.07 4.58 26.04
C TYR A 95 6.81 3.65 24.86
N LEU A 96 7.42 3.92 23.72
CA LEU A 96 7.34 3.11 22.51
C LEU A 96 8.71 2.49 22.23
N LEU A 97 8.79 1.17 22.12
CA LEU A 97 10.05 0.52 21.75
C LEU A 97 10.29 0.69 20.25
N ASN A 98 11.33 1.42 19.88
CA ASN A 98 11.70 1.59 18.48
C ASN A 98 12.40 0.30 17.96
N PRO A 99 11.84 -0.41 16.96
CA PRO A 99 12.41 -1.66 16.46
C PRO A 99 13.73 -1.47 15.69
N ASN A 100 14.04 -0.26 15.23
CA ASN A 100 15.30 0.03 14.54
C ASN A 100 16.47 0.18 15.52
N SER A 101 16.28 0.97 16.57
CA SER A 101 17.35 1.28 17.54
C SER A 101 17.35 0.35 18.76
N ASN A 102 16.28 -0.42 18.95
CA ASN A 102 16.01 -1.19 20.16
C ASN A 102 16.04 -0.34 21.44
N LYS A 103 15.66 0.94 21.33
CA LYS A 103 15.57 1.88 22.44
C LYS A 103 14.12 2.27 22.71
N TRP A 104 13.81 2.55 23.97
CA TRP A 104 12.54 3.11 24.37
C TRP A 104 12.52 4.62 24.04
N GLU A 105 11.55 5.03 23.25
CA GLU A 105 11.21 6.43 22.99
C GLU A 105 10.17 6.85 24.01
N ALA A 106 10.52 7.82 24.86
CA ALA A 106 9.63 8.36 25.87
C ALA A 106 8.90 9.59 25.32
N HIS A 107 7.59 9.63 25.53
CA HIS A 107 6.72 10.74 25.18
C HIS A 107 5.91 11.16 26.40
N LEU A 108 5.97 12.43 26.77
CA LEU A 108 5.13 13.05 27.78
C LEU A 108 3.67 13.08 27.30
N LEU A 109 2.80 12.42 28.06
CA LEU A 109 1.36 12.48 27.90
C LEU A 109 0.85 13.83 28.39
N THR A 110 0.26 14.59 27.49
CA THR A 110 -0.43 15.84 27.84
C THR A 110 -1.92 15.61 28.05
N LYS A 111 -2.49 14.58 27.41
CA LYS A 111 -3.88 14.16 27.63
C LYS A 111 -4.08 12.70 27.24
N LEU A 112 -4.72 11.92 28.12
CA LEU A 112 -5.23 10.60 27.77
C LEU A 112 -6.62 10.38 28.37
N THR A 113 -7.62 10.31 27.49
CA THR A 113 -9.04 10.09 27.78
C THR A 113 -9.56 8.97 26.89
N PRO A 114 -10.78 8.43 27.10
CA PRO A 114 -11.32 7.40 26.21
C PRO A 114 -11.42 7.78 24.73
N ASP A 115 -11.42 9.08 24.39
CA ASP A 115 -11.57 9.57 23.01
C ASP A 115 -10.34 10.33 22.47
N THR A 116 -9.42 10.75 23.34
CA THR A 116 -8.30 11.64 22.99
C THR A 116 -6.99 11.16 23.59
N LEU A 117 -5.98 11.01 22.74
CA LEU A 117 -4.58 10.74 23.10
C LEU A 117 -3.73 11.91 22.58
N GLN A 118 -2.99 12.54 23.48
CA GLN A 118 -2.05 13.61 23.16
C GLN A 118 -0.72 13.39 23.87
N PHE A 119 0.35 13.50 23.11
CA PHE A 119 1.72 13.43 23.61
C PHE A 119 2.65 14.32 22.80
N ASP A 120 3.77 14.68 23.40
CA ASP A 120 4.80 15.50 22.77
C ASP A 120 5.55 14.74 21.66
N LEU A 121 5.93 15.51 20.64
CA LEU A 121 6.89 15.12 19.64
C LEU A 121 8.20 15.87 19.91
N TRP A 122 9.29 15.41 19.28
CA TRP A 122 10.51 16.21 19.21
C TRP A 122 10.19 17.62 18.72
N ASP A 123 10.84 18.66 19.28
CA ASP A 123 10.69 20.10 19.00
C ASP A 123 9.54 20.87 19.69
N ASN A 124 8.94 20.32 20.76
CA ASN A 124 7.78 20.89 21.49
C ASN A 124 6.47 20.91 20.68
N LYS A 125 6.40 20.22 19.54
CA LYS A 125 5.12 19.95 18.87
C LYS A 125 4.29 18.93 19.65
N LEU A 126 2.97 19.09 19.56
CA LEU A 126 2.01 18.14 20.13
C LEU A 126 1.40 17.27 19.03
N ALA A 127 1.35 15.96 19.23
CA ALA A 127 0.55 15.07 18.41
C ALA A 127 -0.81 14.83 19.08
N THR A 128 -1.91 15.04 18.34
CA THR A 128 -3.26 14.68 18.81
C THR A 128 -3.81 13.54 17.99
N PHE A 129 -4.36 12.56 18.70
CA PHE A 129 -5.06 11.41 18.13
C PHE A 129 -6.46 11.31 18.70
N LYS A 130 -7.39 10.88 17.85
CA LYS A 130 -8.74 10.52 18.25
C LYS A 130 -8.92 9.01 18.21
N HIS A 131 -9.69 8.50 19.17
CA HIS A 131 -10.04 7.09 19.18
C HIS A 131 -10.84 6.76 17.92
N TYR A 132 -10.39 5.73 17.22
CA TYR A 132 -10.93 5.27 15.96
C TYR A 132 -11.60 3.90 16.13
N LYS A 133 -12.82 3.78 15.61
CA LYS A 133 -13.52 2.51 15.51
C LYS A 133 -13.57 2.12 14.02
N PRO A 134 -12.88 1.04 13.62
CA PRO A 134 -12.94 0.56 12.24
C PRO A 134 -14.38 0.34 11.79
N GLY A 135 -14.69 0.77 10.57
CA GLY A 135 -15.98 0.49 9.96
C GLY A 135 -16.20 -1.01 9.77
N SER A 136 -17.44 -1.46 9.94
CA SER A 136 -17.87 -2.82 9.58
C SER A 136 -18.48 -2.80 8.18
N HIS A 137 -17.63 -2.66 7.17
CA HIS A 137 -18.07 -2.60 5.78
C HIS A 137 -18.26 -4.01 5.23
N LYS A 138 -19.33 -4.21 4.45
CA LYS A 138 -19.63 -5.49 3.77
C LYS A 138 -18.83 -5.63 2.48
N ASN A 139 -17.51 -5.54 2.59
CA ASN A 139 -16.64 -5.84 1.47
C ASN A 139 -16.74 -7.33 1.13
N PRO A 140 -16.70 -7.69 -0.16
CA PRO A 140 -16.65 -9.09 -0.53
C PRO A 140 -15.29 -9.69 -0.27
N THR A 141 -15.22 -11.02 -0.32
CA THR A 141 -13.95 -11.72 -0.45
C THR A 141 -13.43 -11.61 -1.88
N PHE A 142 -12.13 -11.42 -2.00
CA PHE A 142 -11.34 -11.28 -3.21
C PHE A 142 -10.50 -12.54 -3.40
N GLU A 143 -10.40 -12.97 -4.65
CA GLU A 143 -9.56 -14.09 -5.10
C GLU A 143 -8.11 -13.64 -5.29
N LYS A 144 -7.93 -12.36 -5.61
CA LYS A 144 -6.62 -11.76 -5.87
C LYS A 144 -6.58 -10.30 -5.44
N ILE A 145 -5.46 -9.88 -4.87
CA ILE A 145 -5.11 -8.48 -4.62
C ILE A 145 -3.83 -8.20 -5.40
N VAL A 146 -3.86 -7.21 -6.29
CA VAL A 146 -2.71 -6.78 -7.08
C VAL A 146 -2.34 -5.38 -6.66
N LEU A 147 -1.08 -5.16 -6.33
CA LEU A 147 -0.56 -3.84 -5.96
C LEU A 147 0.65 -3.52 -6.85
N SER A 148 0.68 -2.31 -7.40
CA SER A 148 1.83 -1.75 -8.11
C SER A 148 2.17 -0.38 -7.54
N THR A 149 3.44 -0.02 -7.56
CA THR A 149 3.93 1.30 -7.17
C THR A 149 4.74 1.93 -8.29
N SER A 150 4.45 3.20 -8.57
CA SER A 150 5.25 4.00 -9.50
C SER A 150 6.55 4.49 -8.83
N GLY A 151 7.41 5.12 -9.62
CA GLY A 151 8.57 5.85 -9.11
C GLY A 151 8.23 7.24 -8.57
N CYS A 152 9.23 7.87 -7.96
CA CYS A 152 9.34 9.29 -7.64
C CYS A 152 10.78 9.73 -7.96
N TYR A 153 11.12 11.02 -7.84
CA TYR A 153 12.51 11.50 -8.02
C TYR A 153 13.46 11.02 -6.90
N GLY A 154 12.92 10.52 -5.78
CA GLY A 154 13.68 9.90 -4.70
C GLY A 154 13.74 8.36 -4.77
N SER A 155 13.89 7.73 -3.61
CA SER A 155 14.05 6.27 -3.48
C SER A 155 12.73 5.51 -3.28
N CYS A 156 11.67 5.90 -3.99
CA CYS A 156 10.40 5.17 -3.94
C CYS A 156 10.56 3.80 -4.61
N PRO A 157 10.31 2.68 -3.91
CA PRO A 157 10.38 1.34 -4.52
C PRO A 157 9.41 1.25 -5.69
N ILE A 158 9.92 0.87 -6.85
CA ILE A 158 9.13 0.56 -8.03
C ILE A 158 8.92 -0.96 -8.04
N MET A 159 7.70 -1.40 -7.77
CA MET A 159 7.39 -2.82 -7.64
C MET A 159 5.96 -3.16 -8.01
N SER A 160 5.71 -4.44 -8.19
CA SER A 160 4.38 -5.00 -8.28
C SER A 160 4.31 -6.31 -7.49
N ILE A 161 3.17 -6.59 -6.89
CA ILE A 161 2.91 -7.83 -6.16
C ILE A 161 1.47 -8.30 -6.40
N ILE A 162 1.31 -9.59 -6.69
CA ILE A 162 0.03 -10.28 -6.73
C ILE A 162 -0.03 -11.21 -5.53
N LEU A 163 -1.13 -11.13 -4.78
CA LEU A 163 -1.49 -12.09 -3.74
C LEU A 163 -2.73 -12.86 -4.20
N ASN A 164 -2.64 -14.19 -4.28
CA ASN A 164 -3.79 -15.05 -4.54
C ASN A 164 -4.37 -15.59 -3.23
N ASP A 165 -5.65 -15.96 -3.25
CA ASP A 165 -6.37 -16.50 -2.09
C ASP A 165 -5.91 -17.89 -1.62
N ASP A 166 -5.23 -18.63 -2.50
CA ASP A 166 -4.51 -19.86 -2.20
C ASP A 166 -3.14 -19.61 -1.50
N GLY A 167 -2.76 -18.34 -1.34
CA GLY A 167 -1.53 -17.90 -0.70
C GLY A 167 -0.32 -17.82 -1.63
N THR A 168 -0.45 -18.14 -2.92
CA THR A 168 0.63 -17.93 -3.89
C THR A 168 0.87 -16.45 -4.13
N ILE A 169 2.14 -16.08 -4.32
CA ILE A 169 2.58 -14.70 -4.53
C ILE A 169 3.43 -14.61 -5.78
N LEU A 170 3.17 -13.58 -6.58
CA LEU A 170 4.08 -13.14 -7.64
C LEU A 170 4.59 -11.75 -7.28
N PHE A 171 5.91 -11.57 -7.21
CA PHE A 171 6.54 -10.29 -6.92
C PHE A 171 7.44 -9.88 -8.08
N LYS A 172 7.30 -8.62 -8.53
CA LYS A 172 8.17 -7.95 -9.48
C LYS A 172 8.85 -6.78 -8.78
N GLY A 173 10.16 -6.84 -8.60
CA GLY A 173 10.92 -5.71 -8.08
C GLY A 173 11.74 -5.03 -9.17
N LEU A 174 11.70 -3.71 -9.22
CA LEU A 174 12.52 -2.87 -10.10
C LEU A 174 13.42 -1.96 -9.26
N GLU A 175 13.42 -0.66 -9.49
CA GLU A 175 14.27 0.29 -8.76
C GLU A 175 13.87 0.44 -7.30
N TYR A 176 14.87 0.71 -6.45
CA TYR A 176 14.74 0.88 -4.99
C TYR A 176 14.05 -0.29 -4.26
N THR A 177 14.10 -1.47 -4.86
CA THR A 177 13.69 -2.73 -4.23
C THR A 177 14.92 -3.55 -3.87
N GLY A 178 14.96 -4.11 -2.66
CA GLY A 178 16.03 -5.04 -2.25
C GLY A 178 16.12 -6.34 -3.07
N LYS A 179 15.22 -6.59 -4.03
CA LYS A 179 15.20 -7.76 -4.91
C LYS A 179 14.70 -7.36 -6.31
N LYS A 180 15.57 -7.36 -7.32
CA LYS A 180 15.23 -7.01 -8.71
C LYS A 180 14.87 -8.23 -9.56
N GLY A 181 13.81 -8.12 -10.37
CA GLY A 181 13.29 -9.16 -11.26
C GLY A 181 11.96 -9.75 -10.79
N MET A 182 11.58 -10.86 -11.41
CA MET A 182 10.36 -11.62 -11.09
C MET A 182 10.67 -12.73 -10.09
N PHE A 183 9.81 -12.89 -9.10
CA PHE A 183 9.94 -13.89 -8.04
C PHE A 183 8.58 -14.47 -7.69
N GLU A 184 8.58 -15.72 -7.27
CA GLU A 184 7.44 -16.38 -6.64
C GLU A 184 7.69 -16.56 -5.15
N GLY A 185 6.59 -16.62 -4.39
CA GLY A 185 6.61 -16.87 -2.97
C GLY A 185 5.28 -17.45 -2.50
N LYS A 186 5.19 -17.69 -1.19
CA LYS A 186 3.98 -18.21 -0.57
C LYS A 186 3.74 -17.58 0.79
N ILE A 187 2.48 -17.32 1.10
CA ILE A 187 1.96 -17.01 2.44
C ILE A 187 0.92 -18.04 2.82
N THR A 188 0.56 -18.08 4.11
CA THR A 188 -0.57 -18.90 4.54
C THR A 188 -1.89 -18.24 4.16
N LYS A 189 -2.95 -19.04 4.10
CA LYS A 189 -4.31 -18.55 3.82
C LYS A 189 -4.76 -17.55 4.89
N GLU A 190 -4.39 -17.77 6.15
CA GLU A 190 -4.69 -16.89 7.28
C GLU A 190 -4.00 -15.54 7.10
N LYS A 191 -2.76 -15.52 6.58
CA LYS A 191 -2.06 -14.27 6.27
C LYS A 191 -2.74 -13.51 5.14
N PHE A 192 -3.19 -14.19 4.09
CA PHE A 192 -3.99 -13.55 3.03
C PHE A 192 -5.30 -12.98 3.57
N GLN A 193 -6.03 -13.76 4.37
CA GLN A 193 -7.27 -13.32 5.03
C GLN A 193 -7.03 -12.11 5.93
N GLN A 194 -5.92 -12.07 6.68
CA GLN A 194 -5.54 -10.92 7.50
C GLN A 194 -5.30 -9.66 6.66
N LEU A 195 -4.54 -9.77 5.56
CA LEU A 195 -4.26 -8.64 4.66
C LEU A 195 -5.55 -8.11 4.01
N GLN A 196 -6.41 -9.02 3.55
CA GLN A 196 -7.72 -8.67 3.02
C GLN A 196 -8.65 -8.04 4.07
N ALA A 197 -8.63 -8.52 5.31
CA ALA A 197 -9.40 -7.93 6.40
C ALA A 197 -8.95 -6.50 6.72
N ASN A 198 -7.68 -6.16 6.49
CA ASN A 198 -7.22 -4.77 6.62
C ASN A 198 -7.85 -3.86 5.56
N PHE A 199 -7.92 -4.29 4.30
CA PHE A 199 -8.64 -3.54 3.26
C PHE A 199 -10.14 -3.42 3.57
N SER A 200 -10.71 -4.44 4.20
CA SER A 200 -12.14 -4.45 4.54
C SER A 200 -12.56 -3.39 5.57
N LYS A 201 -11.60 -2.73 6.23
CA LYS A 201 -11.84 -1.57 7.12
C LYS A 201 -12.16 -0.31 6.33
N ALA A 202 -11.77 -0.24 5.06
CA ALA A 202 -12.22 0.77 4.13
C ALA A 202 -13.43 0.23 3.35
N ASP A 203 -14.39 1.08 2.99
CA ASP A 203 -15.47 0.71 2.07
C ASP A 203 -14.95 0.70 0.62
N ILE A 204 -14.39 -0.42 0.16
CA ILE A 204 -13.71 -0.50 -1.14
C ILE A 204 -14.65 -0.12 -2.30
N ALA A 205 -15.94 -0.44 -2.18
CA ALA A 205 -16.93 -0.10 -3.19
C ALA A 205 -17.15 1.42 -3.29
N SER A 206 -17.12 2.13 -2.16
CA SER A 206 -17.37 3.58 -2.12
C SER A 206 -16.13 4.43 -2.36
N LEU A 207 -14.93 3.84 -2.39
CA LEU A 207 -13.70 4.57 -2.72
C LEU A 207 -13.76 5.09 -4.16
N LYS A 208 -13.22 6.30 -4.38
CA LYS A 208 -12.94 6.81 -5.72
C LYS A 208 -11.92 5.91 -6.42
N ASP A 209 -12.02 5.82 -7.74
CA ASP A 209 -11.04 5.09 -8.56
C ASP A 209 -9.66 5.76 -8.54
N ARG A 210 -9.62 7.09 -8.31
CA ARG A 210 -8.39 7.87 -8.28
C ARG A 210 -8.41 8.92 -7.18
N TYR A 211 -7.31 8.98 -6.43
CA TYR A 211 -7.00 10.04 -5.48
C TYR A 211 -5.68 10.69 -5.89
N ASN A 212 -5.66 12.01 -5.94
CA ASN A 212 -4.48 12.78 -6.32
C ASN A 212 -4.14 13.79 -5.22
N GLY A 213 -2.90 13.74 -4.74
CA GLY A 213 -2.32 14.81 -3.95
C GLY A 213 -2.23 16.11 -4.74
N SER A 214 -2.23 17.24 -4.05
CA SER A 214 -2.10 18.57 -4.67
C SER A 214 -0.65 19.01 -4.86
N TRP A 215 0.31 18.10 -4.64
CA TRP A 215 1.75 18.34 -4.78
C TRP A 215 2.31 17.50 -5.93
N SER A 216 3.50 17.84 -6.39
CA SER A 216 4.25 17.07 -7.38
C SER A 216 5.24 16.12 -6.71
N ASP A 217 5.79 15.19 -7.49
CA ASP A 217 6.84 14.26 -7.07
C ASP A 217 6.47 13.35 -5.89
N ASP A 218 5.50 12.46 -6.14
CA ASP A 218 5.20 11.35 -5.24
C ASP A 218 4.93 10.10 -6.07
N GLU A 219 4.87 8.95 -5.40
CA GLU A 219 4.47 7.71 -6.06
C GLU A 219 2.94 7.59 -6.16
N THR A 220 2.48 6.91 -7.21
CA THR A 220 1.14 6.33 -7.28
C THR A 220 1.19 4.92 -6.76
N ILE A 221 0.29 4.58 -5.83
CA ILE A 221 0.04 3.19 -5.41
C ILE A 221 -1.25 2.75 -6.08
N SER A 222 -1.14 1.86 -7.06
CA SER A 222 -2.27 1.27 -7.78
C SER A 222 -2.64 -0.06 -7.14
N THR A 223 -3.90 -0.25 -6.72
CA THR A 223 -4.38 -1.51 -6.14
C THR A 223 -5.63 -2.01 -6.86
N THR A 224 -5.55 -3.21 -7.43
CA THR A 224 -6.65 -3.90 -8.11
C THR A 224 -7.15 -5.09 -7.28
N PHE A 225 -8.46 -5.20 -7.14
CA PHE A 225 -9.12 -6.32 -6.46
C PHE A 225 -9.87 -7.20 -7.47
N ILE A 226 -9.68 -8.52 -7.41
CA ILE A 226 -10.35 -9.48 -8.29
C ILE A 226 -11.40 -10.27 -7.53
N ARG A 227 -12.57 -10.42 -8.13
CA ARG A 227 -13.68 -11.21 -7.59
C ARG A 227 -14.44 -11.89 -8.73
N LYS A 228 -14.66 -13.21 -8.60
CA LYS A 228 -15.33 -14.03 -9.62
C LYS A 228 -14.65 -13.89 -10.99
N GLY A 229 -13.32 -13.93 -11.00
CA GLY A 229 -12.51 -13.89 -12.23
C GLY A 229 -12.47 -12.55 -12.98
N ARG A 230 -13.00 -11.46 -12.41
CA ARG A 230 -12.99 -10.12 -13.02
C ARG A 230 -12.53 -9.03 -12.05
N ILE A 231 -12.10 -7.89 -12.59
CA ILE A 231 -11.79 -6.71 -11.80
C ILE A 231 -13.06 -6.24 -11.10
N TYR A 232 -13.00 -6.22 -9.77
CA TYR A 232 -14.04 -5.67 -8.91
C TYR A 232 -13.89 -4.16 -8.77
N LYS A 233 -12.67 -3.70 -8.50
CA LYS A 233 -12.32 -2.31 -8.28
C LYS A 233 -10.82 -2.12 -8.43
N THR A 234 -10.44 -0.98 -8.99
CA THR A 234 -9.07 -0.50 -9.04
C THR A 234 -9.02 0.88 -8.40
N ILE A 235 -8.05 1.11 -7.52
CA ILE A 235 -7.81 2.41 -6.88
C ILE A 235 -6.36 2.83 -7.14
N ASP A 236 -6.18 3.98 -7.78
CA ASP A 236 -4.90 4.69 -7.88
C ASP A 236 -4.81 5.77 -6.79
N ASP A 237 -3.80 5.66 -5.94
CA ASP A 237 -3.55 6.57 -4.83
C ASP A 237 -2.21 7.30 -5.01
N TYR A 238 -2.27 8.48 -5.63
CA TYR A 238 -1.10 9.35 -5.80
C TYR A 238 -0.87 10.21 -4.55
N GLY A 239 0.34 10.13 -4.01
CA GLY A 239 0.74 10.85 -2.80
C GLY A 239 -0.01 10.42 -1.53
N ARG A 240 -0.47 9.16 -1.48
CA ARG A 240 -1.18 8.62 -0.30
C ARG A 240 -2.39 9.47 0.11
N SER A 241 -3.14 9.96 -0.87
CA SER A 241 -4.28 10.85 -0.73
C SER A 241 -5.59 10.13 -0.40
N ALA A 242 -5.71 8.82 -0.66
CA ALA A 242 -6.87 7.98 -0.32
C ALA A 242 -7.14 7.91 1.21
N PRO A 243 -8.36 7.56 1.66
CA PRO A 243 -8.68 7.44 3.09
C PRO A 243 -7.68 6.59 3.89
N PHE A 244 -7.42 6.96 5.15
CA PHE A 244 -6.31 6.39 5.91
C PHE A 244 -6.42 4.87 6.09
N GLU A 245 -7.64 4.32 6.19
CA GLU A 245 -7.88 2.89 6.25
C GLU A 245 -7.29 2.15 5.05
N PHE A 246 -7.50 2.70 3.86
CA PHE A 246 -6.97 2.15 2.63
C PHE A 246 -5.45 2.26 2.61
N THR A 247 -4.91 3.42 3.01
CA THR A 247 -3.46 3.62 3.07
C THR A 247 -2.76 2.66 4.05
N TRP A 248 -3.35 2.45 5.23
CA TRP A 248 -2.84 1.50 6.22
C TRP A 248 -2.92 0.06 5.73
N ALA A 249 -3.90 -0.28 4.89
CA ALA A 249 -4.09 -1.63 4.38
C ALA A 249 -3.06 -2.04 3.33
N TYR A 250 -2.65 -1.12 2.43
CA TYR A 250 -1.69 -1.46 1.38
C TYR A 250 -0.23 -1.46 1.85
N ILE A 251 0.12 -0.74 2.94
CA ILE A 251 1.50 -0.70 3.46
C ILE A 251 2.07 -2.11 3.76
N PRO A 252 1.38 -2.99 4.51
CA PRO A 252 1.89 -4.34 4.75
C PRO A 252 1.97 -5.19 3.47
N VAL A 253 1.12 -4.94 2.46
CA VAL A 253 1.20 -5.64 1.16
C VAL A 253 2.43 -5.20 0.38
N ARG A 254 2.65 -3.88 0.27
CA ARG A 254 3.79 -3.27 -0.44
C ARG A 254 5.14 -3.85 0.01
N TYR A 255 5.30 -4.09 1.31
CA TYR A 255 6.56 -4.56 1.87
C TYR A 255 6.59 -6.06 2.17
N LEU A 256 5.52 -6.80 1.84
CA LEU A 256 5.40 -8.22 2.15
C LEU A 256 6.58 -9.04 1.61
N TYR A 257 7.06 -8.70 0.41
CA TYR A 257 8.20 -9.38 -0.25
C TYR A 257 9.48 -9.42 0.58
N GLN A 258 9.68 -8.47 1.52
CA GLN A 258 10.85 -8.43 2.40
C GLN A 258 10.81 -9.48 3.51
N GLN A 259 9.61 -10.00 3.80
CA GLN A 259 9.36 -10.96 4.88
C GLN A 259 9.32 -12.41 4.36
N LEU A 260 9.49 -12.61 3.05
CA LEU A 260 9.32 -13.89 2.40
C LEU A 260 10.64 -14.43 1.87
N THR A 261 10.77 -15.75 1.94
CA THR A 261 11.68 -16.49 1.07
C THR A 261 11.07 -16.49 -0.33
N LEU A 262 11.80 -15.91 -1.28
CA LEU A 262 11.37 -15.75 -2.66
C LEU A 262 12.27 -16.52 -3.61
N THR A 263 11.67 -17.25 -4.55
CA THR A 263 12.38 -17.97 -5.60
C THR A 263 12.36 -17.13 -6.87
N LYS A 264 13.54 -16.89 -7.45
CA LYS A 264 13.64 -16.12 -8.70
C LYS A 264 13.02 -16.92 -9.84
N MET A 265 12.12 -16.30 -10.58
CA MET A 265 11.47 -16.93 -11.73
C MET A 265 12.26 -16.64 -13.02
N SER A 266 12.31 -17.63 -13.89
CA SER A 266 12.67 -17.42 -15.29
C SER A 266 11.44 -16.95 -16.06
N ILE A 267 11.57 -15.87 -16.82
CA ILE A 267 10.53 -15.39 -17.73
C ILE A 267 10.87 -15.94 -19.12
N LEU A 268 9.85 -16.32 -19.90
CA LEU A 268 10.04 -16.75 -21.29
C LEU A 268 10.94 -15.75 -22.04
N PRO A 269 12.03 -16.17 -22.70
CA PRO A 269 13.04 -15.25 -23.26
C PRO A 269 12.48 -14.19 -24.23
N PHE A 270 11.38 -14.50 -24.91
CA PHE A 270 10.73 -13.56 -25.82
C PHE A 270 9.84 -12.51 -25.12
N ILE A 271 9.45 -12.76 -23.87
CA ILE A 271 8.69 -11.86 -22.98
C ILE A 271 9.65 -11.09 -22.05
N SER A 272 10.77 -11.73 -21.68
CA SER A 272 11.65 -11.42 -20.54
C SER A 272 12.30 -10.02 -20.53
N PRO A 273 12.97 -9.52 -21.60
CA PRO A 273 13.73 -8.27 -21.50
C PRO A 273 12.85 -7.02 -21.43
N ARG A 274 11.62 -7.14 -21.92
CA ARG A 274 10.66 -6.03 -22.07
C ARG A 274 9.74 -5.91 -20.86
N PHE A 275 9.27 -7.04 -20.32
CA PHE A 275 8.32 -7.04 -19.19
C PHE A 275 8.83 -6.36 -17.92
N ASN A 276 10.14 -6.40 -17.67
CA ASN A 276 10.73 -5.72 -16.52
C ASN A 276 10.71 -4.19 -16.64
N LYS A 277 10.50 -3.64 -17.84
CA LYS A 277 10.62 -2.20 -18.10
C LYS A 277 9.27 -1.51 -18.37
N ILE A 278 8.17 -2.26 -18.28
CA ILE A 278 6.82 -1.74 -18.55
C ILE A 278 6.52 -0.58 -17.58
N ARG A 279 6.20 0.58 -18.15
CA ARG A 279 5.72 1.78 -17.45
C ARG A 279 4.21 2.00 -17.60
N GLY A 280 3.64 1.54 -18.70
CA GLY A 280 2.23 1.76 -19.01
C GLY A 280 1.71 0.75 -20.00
N SER A 281 0.40 0.56 -20.02
CA SER A 281 -0.27 -0.29 -21.02
C SER A 281 -1.65 0.27 -21.34
N SER A 282 -2.02 0.25 -22.62
CA SER A 282 -3.33 0.72 -23.05
C SER A 282 -3.86 -0.09 -24.22
N PHE A 283 -5.18 -0.29 -24.24
CA PHE A 283 -5.86 -0.80 -25.43
C PHE A 283 -6.10 0.37 -26.39
N ARG A 284 -5.66 0.25 -27.63
CA ARG A 284 -5.89 1.23 -28.70
C ARG A 284 -6.86 0.67 -29.75
N LYS A 285 -7.83 1.51 -30.14
CA LYS A 285 -8.77 1.28 -31.24
C LYS A 285 -8.89 2.54 -32.09
N GLY A 286 -8.23 2.54 -33.25
CA GLY A 286 -8.16 3.72 -34.12
C GLY A 286 -7.46 4.90 -33.41
N LYS A 287 -8.18 6.01 -33.24
CA LYS A 287 -7.72 7.23 -32.55
C LYS A 287 -8.12 7.30 -31.07
N ASN A 288 -8.61 6.19 -30.50
CA ASN A 288 -8.99 6.11 -29.11
C ASN A 288 -8.10 5.13 -28.34
N ILE A 289 -7.90 5.40 -27.06
CA ILE A 289 -7.20 4.54 -26.12
C ILE A 289 -8.00 4.36 -24.82
N ALA A 290 -7.80 3.21 -24.18
CA ALA A 290 -8.24 2.88 -22.84
C ALA A 290 -7.02 2.44 -22.04
N GLU A 291 -6.63 3.25 -21.06
CA GLU A 291 -5.49 3.00 -20.19
C GLU A 291 -5.78 1.90 -19.18
N LEU A 292 -4.79 1.04 -18.96
CA LEU A 292 -4.73 0.16 -17.81
C LEU A 292 -3.95 0.85 -16.71
N THR A 293 -4.41 0.76 -15.47
CA THR A 293 -3.58 1.17 -14.34
C THR A 293 -2.36 0.26 -14.21
N GLU A 294 -1.34 0.66 -13.45
CA GLU A 294 -0.14 -0.16 -13.27
C GLU A 294 -0.43 -1.55 -12.67
N SER A 295 -1.43 -1.65 -11.78
CA SER A 295 -1.83 -2.92 -11.19
C SER A 295 -2.64 -3.79 -12.15
N GLU A 296 -3.46 -3.20 -13.02
CA GLU A 296 -4.19 -3.91 -14.07
C GLU A 296 -3.26 -4.40 -15.19
N ALA A 297 -2.28 -3.58 -15.58
CA ALA A 297 -1.23 -3.97 -16.52
C ALA A 297 -0.42 -5.14 -15.97
N PHE A 298 -0.05 -5.11 -14.68
CA PHE A 298 0.65 -6.23 -14.05
C PHE A 298 -0.21 -7.51 -13.96
N LEU A 299 -1.51 -7.36 -13.72
CA LEU A 299 -2.46 -8.47 -13.77
C LEU A 299 -2.53 -9.12 -15.16
N LEU A 300 -2.67 -8.31 -16.22
CA LEU A 300 -2.63 -8.82 -17.60
C LEU A 300 -1.30 -9.51 -17.90
N SER A 301 -0.20 -8.95 -17.39
CA SER A 301 1.14 -9.52 -17.50
C SER A 301 1.23 -10.93 -16.90
N ASP A 302 0.57 -11.19 -15.77
CA ASP A 302 0.49 -12.50 -15.13
C ASP A 302 -0.34 -13.48 -15.98
N TYR A 303 -1.46 -13.04 -16.56
CA TYR A 303 -2.24 -13.88 -17.47
C TYR A 303 -1.47 -14.23 -18.74
N LEU A 304 -0.75 -13.30 -19.34
CA LEU A 304 0.09 -13.54 -20.52
C LEU A 304 1.21 -14.54 -20.22
N ARG A 305 1.84 -14.43 -19.06
CA ARG A 305 2.91 -15.36 -18.63
C ARG A 305 2.40 -16.79 -18.46
N ASN A 306 1.17 -16.97 -17.97
CA ASN A 306 0.55 -18.29 -17.78
C ASN A 306 -0.24 -18.77 -19.00
N GLY A 307 -0.38 -17.93 -20.03
CA GLY A 307 -1.09 -18.27 -21.26
C GLY A 307 -0.37 -19.34 -22.08
N LYS A 308 -1.12 -19.97 -22.97
CA LYS A 308 -0.59 -21.03 -23.85
C LYS A 308 -0.23 -20.46 -25.20
N VAL A 309 0.95 -20.85 -25.68
CA VAL A 309 1.35 -20.60 -27.06
C VAL A 309 0.39 -21.33 -28.01
N THR A 310 -0.07 -20.65 -29.05
CA THR A 310 -1.03 -21.20 -30.01
C THR A 310 -0.83 -20.64 -31.41
N ASP A 311 -1.28 -21.39 -32.42
CA ASP A 311 -1.37 -20.99 -33.83
C ASP A 311 -2.78 -20.55 -34.23
N THR A 312 -3.69 -20.41 -33.25
CA THR A 312 -5.08 -19.99 -33.49
C THR A 312 -5.12 -18.59 -34.11
N THR A 313 -5.89 -18.45 -35.19
CA THR A 313 -6.17 -17.15 -35.83
C THR A 313 -7.38 -16.49 -35.18
N PHE A 314 -7.39 -15.16 -35.13
CA PHE A 314 -8.47 -14.38 -34.54
C PHE A 314 -8.63 -13.04 -35.27
N SER A 315 -9.84 -12.47 -35.20
CA SER A 315 -10.09 -11.13 -35.72
C SER A 315 -9.60 -10.07 -34.74
N GLN A 316 -8.57 -9.31 -35.14
CA GLN A 316 -8.06 -8.20 -34.33
C GLN A 316 -9.20 -7.22 -33.97
N ARG A 317 -9.29 -6.87 -32.68
CA ARG A 317 -10.20 -5.81 -32.19
C ARG A 317 -9.45 -4.58 -31.71
N PHE A 318 -8.25 -4.78 -31.18
CA PHE A 318 -7.43 -3.75 -30.54
C PHE A 318 -5.95 -3.94 -30.84
N ASN A 319 -5.16 -2.92 -30.57
CA ASN A 319 -3.73 -3.07 -30.28
C ASN A 319 -3.51 -2.83 -28.79
N LEU A 320 -2.80 -3.72 -28.10
CA LEU A 320 -2.26 -3.42 -26.78
C LEU A 320 -0.93 -2.69 -26.97
N LEU A 321 -0.90 -1.43 -26.56
CA LEU A 321 0.31 -0.63 -26.52
C LEU A 321 1.01 -0.89 -25.19
N ILE A 322 2.31 -1.15 -25.25
CA ILE A 322 3.15 -1.28 -24.05
C ILE A 322 4.22 -0.21 -24.10
N GLU A 323 4.27 0.60 -23.06
CA GLU A 323 5.27 1.64 -22.88
C GLU A 323 6.38 1.15 -21.96
N TYR A 324 7.61 1.52 -22.28
CA TYR A 324 8.79 1.16 -21.49
C TYR A 324 9.55 2.41 -21.06
N SER A 325 10.37 2.26 -20.03
CA SER A 325 11.24 3.34 -19.53
C SER A 325 12.26 3.85 -20.53
N ASP A 326 12.85 2.96 -21.30
CA ASP A 326 14.08 3.18 -22.07
C ASP A 326 14.11 2.31 -23.34
N LEU A 327 12.95 1.82 -23.79
CA LEU A 327 12.79 1.03 -25.02
C LEU A 327 11.67 1.61 -25.89
N PRO A 328 11.73 1.41 -27.21
CA PRO A 328 10.61 1.74 -28.11
C PRO A 328 9.32 1.06 -27.67
N ARG A 329 8.18 1.75 -27.84
CA ARG A 329 6.85 1.19 -27.55
C ARG A 329 6.65 -0.10 -28.32
N ASP A 330 6.03 -1.09 -27.68
CA ASP A 330 5.59 -2.31 -28.34
C ASP A 330 4.11 -2.23 -28.68
N THR A 331 3.72 -2.92 -29.74
CA THR A 331 2.33 -2.98 -30.20
C THR A 331 1.97 -4.44 -30.42
N ILE A 332 1.05 -4.94 -29.59
CA ILE A 332 0.60 -6.32 -29.60
C ILE A 332 -0.80 -6.35 -30.21
N THR A 333 -0.97 -7.13 -31.27
CA THR A 333 -2.28 -7.35 -31.88
C THR A 333 -3.12 -8.24 -30.96
N THR A 334 -4.37 -7.85 -30.68
CA THR A 334 -5.24 -8.62 -29.78
C THR A 334 -6.74 -8.43 -30.05
N ASP A 335 -7.53 -9.44 -29.68
CA ASP A 335 -8.99 -9.35 -29.52
C ASP A 335 -9.43 -9.24 -28.04
N GLY A 336 -8.47 -9.25 -27.11
CA GLY A 336 -8.66 -9.30 -25.66
C GLY A 336 -8.41 -10.68 -25.02
N ARG A 337 -8.37 -11.77 -25.80
CA ARG A 337 -8.00 -13.14 -25.36
C ARG A 337 -6.69 -13.61 -25.96
N PHE A 338 -6.53 -13.40 -27.26
CA PHE A 338 -5.33 -13.79 -27.99
C PHE A 338 -4.43 -12.57 -28.14
N PHE A 339 -3.13 -12.73 -27.88
CA PHE A 339 -2.15 -11.65 -27.92
C PHE A 339 -0.97 -12.07 -28.79
N THR A 340 -0.82 -11.42 -29.94
CA THR A 340 0.24 -11.73 -30.90
C THR A 340 1.40 -10.76 -30.77
N PHE A 341 2.55 -11.30 -30.35
CA PHE A 341 3.82 -10.60 -30.21
C PHE A 341 4.64 -10.74 -31.49
N LYS A 342 5.20 -9.64 -31.98
CA LYS A 342 6.18 -9.66 -33.09
C LYS A 342 7.59 -9.70 -32.52
N ILE A 343 8.32 -10.78 -32.82
CA ILE A 343 9.67 -11.04 -32.33
C ILE A 343 10.58 -11.24 -33.55
N LYS A 344 11.31 -10.18 -33.93
CA LYS A 344 12.07 -10.15 -35.20
C LYS A 344 11.14 -10.49 -36.37
N ASP A 345 11.48 -11.50 -37.17
CA ASP A 345 10.71 -11.94 -38.34
C ASP A 345 9.62 -12.98 -38.01
N LYS A 346 9.41 -13.31 -36.73
CA LYS A 346 8.42 -14.29 -36.29
C LYS A 346 7.33 -13.65 -35.45
N SER A 347 6.14 -14.22 -35.51
CA SER A 347 5.02 -13.86 -34.63
C SER A 347 4.70 -15.01 -33.70
N GLN A 348 4.37 -14.70 -32.44
CA GLN A 348 3.90 -15.69 -31.47
C GLN A 348 2.60 -15.23 -30.83
N THR A 349 1.56 -16.06 -30.91
CA THR A 349 0.28 -15.80 -30.25
C THR A 349 0.20 -16.54 -28.92
N ILE A 350 -0.26 -15.82 -27.89
CA ILE A 350 -0.59 -16.36 -26.58
C ILE A 350 -2.11 -16.33 -26.39
N ASP A 351 -2.71 -17.47 -26.04
CA ASP A 351 -4.08 -17.58 -25.53
C ASP A 351 -4.06 -17.55 -24.00
N ILE A 352 -4.65 -16.51 -23.40
CA ILE A 352 -4.77 -16.43 -21.93
C ILE A 352 -5.99 -17.20 -21.37
N GLY A 353 -6.78 -17.85 -22.25
CA GLY A 353 -7.89 -18.73 -21.90
C GLY A 353 -9.26 -18.04 -21.76
N PHE A 354 -9.28 -16.71 -21.68
CA PHE A 354 -10.50 -15.90 -21.59
C PHE A 354 -10.28 -14.51 -22.20
N ASN A 355 -11.36 -13.80 -22.53
CA ASN A 355 -11.23 -12.43 -23.06
C ASN A 355 -11.11 -11.42 -21.93
N PHE A 356 -9.88 -11.02 -21.60
CA PHE A 356 -9.56 -10.05 -20.54
C PHE A 356 -10.23 -8.70 -20.77
N TYR A 357 -10.40 -8.28 -22.03
CA TYR A 357 -11.09 -7.04 -22.32
C TYR A 357 -12.58 -7.16 -22.01
N ASP A 358 -13.28 -8.16 -22.55
CA ASP A 358 -14.74 -8.27 -22.41
C ASP A 358 -15.18 -8.44 -20.96
N VAL A 359 -14.41 -9.17 -20.13
CA VAL A 359 -14.76 -9.34 -18.72
C VAL A 359 -14.58 -8.07 -17.88
N ASN A 360 -13.70 -7.15 -18.32
CA ASN A 360 -13.28 -5.97 -17.54
C ASN A 360 -13.65 -4.62 -18.19
N ALA A 361 -14.16 -4.60 -19.44
CA ALA A 361 -14.32 -3.37 -20.24
C ALA A 361 -15.10 -2.24 -19.55
N GLN A 362 -16.04 -2.60 -18.67
CA GLN A 362 -16.83 -1.67 -17.87
C GLN A 362 -16.02 -0.84 -16.85
N GLN A 363 -14.76 -1.20 -16.60
CA GLN A 363 -13.84 -0.43 -15.74
C GLN A 363 -13.12 0.69 -16.51
N TRP A 364 -13.06 0.62 -17.84
CA TRP A 364 -12.21 1.51 -18.62
C TRP A 364 -13.01 2.55 -19.39
N LYS A 365 -12.49 3.77 -19.37
CA LYS A 365 -13.00 4.88 -20.16
C LYS A 365 -12.13 5.06 -21.39
N TRP A 366 -12.75 4.98 -22.55
CA TRP A 366 -12.09 5.31 -23.80
C TRP A 366 -11.98 6.82 -23.95
N ARG A 367 -10.78 7.31 -24.25
CA ARG A 367 -10.52 8.71 -24.60
C ARG A 367 -9.86 8.80 -25.97
N LYS A 368 -9.93 9.98 -26.60
CA LYS A 368 -9.16 10.26 -27.81
C LYS A 368 -7.68 10.37 -27.44
N ILE A 369 -6.83 9.88 -28.33
CA ILE A 369 -5.38 10.08 -28.26
C ILE A 369 -5.09 11.59 -28.33
N ASP A 370 -4.19 12.07 -27.47
CA ASP A 370 -3.68 13.44 -27.45
C ASP A 370 -2.17 13.49 -27.74
N ASP A 371 -1.58 14.67 -27.68
CA ASP A 371 -0.17 14.91 -28.07
C ASP A 371 0.85 14.22 -27.13
N TYR A 372 0.39 13.70 -25.98
CA TYR A 372 1.23 13.02 -24.99
C TYR A 372 1.21 11.48 -25.10
N ASP A 373 0.46 10.92 -26.06
CA ASP A 373 0.18 9.47 -26.21
C ASP A 373 1.02 8.67 -27.21
#